data_AF-A0AAW1T9H3-F1
#
_entry.id   AF-A0AAW1T9H3-F1
#
_cell.length_a   1.000
_cell.length_b   1.000
_cell.length_c   1.000
_cell.angle_alpha   90.00
_cell.angle_beta   90.00
_cell.angle_gamma   90.00
#
_symmetry.space_group_name_H-M   'P 1'
#
loop_
_entity.id
_entity.type
_entity.pdbx_description
1 polymer ?
#
loop_
_entity_poly.entity_id
_entity_poly.type
_entity_poly.pdbx_seq_one_letter_code
_entity_poly.pdbx_strand_id
1 'polypeptide(L)'
;MALIVISGLPSSGKSTVSAVLRSALESASTGSEMQVKTVDESLLSLSRDACYQDSASEKNTRGRLKAAVERALTKSSIVIFDSLNNIKGYRYEIWCVARACGCRYCVVHSDVEESTACAWNMSRPGEKYSPEVYKDLAGRYEIPDSKNRWEAPLFRTNPQDERFHEVIQQMVDLTCSSITGTSQKQQHQSQQQNRALQPTVATTSQRLSSTNLLHDFDKASQDVISGIMQSQAGSAPVGTSGGLDLSLNRQIFDLG
;
A
#
# COMPACT_ATOMS: atom_id res chain seq x y z
N MET A 1 -13.70 7.42 -4.83
CA MET A 1 -12.39 6.80 -4.60
C MET A 1 -12.41 5.29 -4.80
N ALA A 2 -11.41 4.75 -5.51
CA ALA A 2 -11.18 3.31 -5.71
C ALA A 2 -9.66 2.98 -5.76
N LEU A 3 -9.27 1.78 -5.33
CA LEU A 3 -7.92 1.22 -5.40
C LEU A 3 -7.95 -0.12 -6.14
N ILE A 4 -7.14 -0.24 -7.18
CA ILE A 4 -6.99 -1.44 -7.99
C ILE A 4 -5.56 -1.95 -7.80
N VAL A 5 -5.39 -3.13 -7.23
CA VAL A 5 -4.07 -3.73 -6.95
C VAL A 5 -3.76 -4.78 -8.00
N ILE A 6 -2.69 -4.58 -8.78
CA ILE A 6 -2.25 -5.57 -9.77
C ILE A 6 -1.22 -6.50 -9.14
N SER A 7 -1.40 -7.81 -9.25
CA SER A 7 -0.51 -8.86 -8.74
C SER A 7 -0.18 -9.82 -9.86
N GLY A 8 1.03 -10.35 -9.89
CA GLY A 8 1.50 -11.24 -10.94
C GLY A 8 2.99 -11.50 -10.80
N LEU A 9 3.47 -12.57 -11.45
CA LEU A 9 4.89 -12.88 -11.53
C LEU A 9 5.73 -11.66 -11.99
N PRO A 10 7.01 -11.57 -11.60
CA PRO A 10 7.90 -10.56 -12.14
C PRO A 10 7.84 -10.58 -13.68
N SER A 11 7.75 -9.41 -14.30
CA SER A 11 7.66 -9.29 -15.75
C SER A 11 6.44 -9.96 -16.43
N SER A 12 5.37 -10.31 -15.70
CA SER A 12 4.12 -10.89 -16.28
C SER A 12 3.24 -9.93 -17.10
N GLY A 13 3.72 -8.74 -17.46
CA GLY A 13 2.92 -7.75 -18.20
C GLY A 13 1.95 -6.91 -17.34
N LYS A 14 2.14 -6.87 -16.01
CA LYS A 14 1.36 -6.01 -15.09
C LYS A 14 1.27 -4.55 -15.55
N SER A 15 2.39 -3.97 -15.99
CA SER A 15 2.39 -2.59 -16.48
C SER A 15 1.63 -2.42 -17.80
N THR A 16 1.53 -3.45 -18.63
CA THR A 16 0.65 -3.45 -19.81
C THR A 16 -0.81 -3.42 -19.38
N VAL A 17 -1.20 -4.28 -18.42
CA VAL A 17 -2.54 -4.27 -17.81
C VAL A 17 -2.85 -2.90 -17.23
N SER A 18 -1.92 -2.32 -16.45
CA SER A 18 -2.02 -1.00 -15.84
C SER A 18 -2.26 0.10 -16.88
N ALA A 19 -1.46 0.14 -17.95
CA ALA A 19 -1.54 1.16 -18.98
C ALA A 19 -2.88 1.10 -19.75
N VAL A 20 -3.30 -0.10 -20.15
CA VAL A 20 -4.57 -0.29 -20.88
C VAL A 20 -5.76 0.05 -19.97
N LEU A 21 -5.74 -0.42 -18.72
CA LEU A 21 -6.77 -0.11 -17.75
C LEU A 21 -6.85 1.39 -17.45
N ARG A 22 -5.70 2.05 -17.30
CA ARG A 22 -5.61 3.50 -17.10
C ARG A 22 -6.27 4.25 -18.24
N SER A 23 -5.87 3.95 -19.49
CA SER A 23 -6.42 4.61 -20.67
C SER A 23 -7.95 4.41 -20.78
N ALA A 24 -8.44 3.21 -20.47
CA ALA A 24 -9.86 2.90 -20.51
C ALA A 24 -10.64 3.64 -19.41
N LEU A 25 -10.11 3.69 -18.18
CA LEU A 25 -10.70 4.46 -17.07
C LEU A 25 -10.71 5.95 -17.35
N GLU A 26 -9.61 6.52 -17.85
CA GLU A 26 -9.52 7.94 -18.21
C GLU A 26 -10.58 8.29 -19.25
N SER A 27 -10.73 7.47 -20.29
CA SER A 27 -11.76 7.63 -21.33
C SER A 27 -13.18 7.57 -20.74
N ALA A 28 -13.47 6.57 -19.91
CA ALA A 28 -14.78 6.39 -19.27
C ALA A 28 -15.09 7.47 -18.21
N SER A 29 -14.06 8.11 -17.66
CA SER A 29 -14.18 9.20 -16.68
C SER A 29 -14.22 10.60 -17.29
N THR A 30 -14.25 10.71 -18.63
CA THR A 30 -14.34 12.01 -19.32
C THR A 30 -15.58 12.79 -18.86
N GLY A 31 -15.37 13.94 -18.21
CA GLY A 31 -16.45 14.75 -17.63
C GLY A 31 -16.77 14.47 -16.15
N SER A 32 -16.07 13.52 -15.53
CA SER A 32 -16.08 13.29 -14.07
C SER A 32 -14.97 14.08 -13.39
N GLU A 33 -15.14 14.44 -12.11
CA GLU A 33 -14.06 14.98 -11.27
C GLU A 33 -13.03 13.92 -10.85
N MET A 34 -13.22 12.66 -11.25
CA MET A 34 -12.36 11.55 -10.87
C MET A 34 -11.02 11.56 -11.61
N GLN A 35 -9.92 11.62 -10.87
CA GLN A 35 -8.56 11.53 -11.41
C GLN A 35 -8.02 10.09 -11.35
N VAL A 36 -7.60 9.55 -12.48
CA VAL A 36 -6.91 8.26 -12.55
C VAL A 36 -5.41 8.45 -12.29
N LYS A 37 -4.88 7.71 -11.31
CA LYS A 37 -3.46 7.76 -10.90
C LYS A 37 -2.88 6.35 -10.96
N THR A 38 -1.63 6.23 -11.36
CA THR A 38 -0.85 5.00 -11.27
C THR A 38 0.24 5.21 -10.24
N VAL A 39 0.41 4.26 -9.33
CA VAL A 39 1.53 4.18 -8.39
C VAL A 39 2.33 2.93 -8.73
N ASP A 40 3.60 3.12 -9.06
CA ASP A 40 4.56 2.08 -9.42
C ASP A 40 5.96 2.46 -8.91
N GLU A 41 6.97 1.61 -9.16
CA GLU A 41 8.36 1.92 -8.82
C GLU A 41 8.87 3.14 -9.61
N SER A 42 8.48 3.27 -10.89
CA SER A 42 8.93 4.35 -11.77
C SER A 42 8.53 5.74 -11.25
N LEU A 43 7.32 5.88 -10.70
CA LEU A 43 6.82 7.11 -10.06
C LEU A 43 7.73 7.59 -8.92
N LEU A 44 8.40 6.66 -8.23
CA LEU A 44 9.30 6.94 -7.12
C LEU A 44 10.77 6.99 -7.53
N SER A 45 11.04 6.97 -8.84
CA SER A 45 12.38 6.87 -9.44
C SER A 45 13.18 5.71 -8.86
N LEU A 46 12.49 4.60 -8.61
CA LEU A 46 13.05 3.39 -8.05
C LEU A 46 13.45 2.44 -9.17
N SER A 47 14.65 1.83 -9.05
CA SER A 47 15.05 0.78 -9.96
C SER A 47 14.51 -0.57 -9.49
N ARG A 48 13.81 -1.28 -10.37
CA ARG A 48 13.21 -2.60 -10.11
C ARG A 48 14.21 -3.59 -9.57
N ASP A 49 15.36 -3.76 -10.21
CA ASP A 49 16.33 -4.77 -9.77
C ASP A 49 16.92 -4.43 -8.39
N ALA A 50 17.40 -3.19 -8.22
CA ALA A 50 17.97 -2.71 -6.96
C ALA A 50 16.96 -2.73 -5.80
N CYS A 51 15.68 -2.49 -6.09
CA CYS A 51 14.61 -2.50 -5.09
C CYS A 51 14.36 -3.87 -4.45
N TYR A 52 14.73 -4.95 -5.12
CA TYR A 52 14.45 -6.32 -4.68
C TYR A 52 15.71 -7.19 -4.60
N GLN A 53 16.90 -6.59 -4.66
CA GLN A 53 18.17 -7.30 -4.55
C GLN A 53 18.38 -7.95 -3.17
N ASP A 54 17.78 -7.38 -2.12
CA ASP A 54 17.90 -7.83 -0.74
C ASP A 54 16.67 -7.46 0.09
N SER A 55 16.51 -8.09 1.26
CA SER A 55 15.33 -7.91 2.12
C SER A 55 15.19 -6.50 2.70
N ALA A 56 16.28 -5.77 2.92
CA ALA A 56 16.23 -4.41 3.45
C ALA A 56 15.76 -3.42 2.37
N SER A 57 16.27 -3.57 1.15
CA SER A 57 15.85 -2.83 -0.04
C SER A 57 14.38 -3.11 -0.38
N GLU A 58 13.95 -4.37 -0.33
CA GLU A 58 12.55 -4.78 -0.55
C GLU A 58 11.62 -4.16 0.51
N LYS A 59 12.02 -4.22 1.79
CA LYS A 59 11.26 -3.61 2.89
C LYS A 59 11.11 -2.10 2.72
N ASN A 60 12.20 -1.41 2.36
CA ASN A 60 12.16 0.04 2.11
C ASN A 60 11.24 0.38 0.93
N THR A 61 11.40 -0.34 -0.18
CA THR A 61 10.59 -0.16 -1.40
C THR A 61 9.10 -0.33 -1.11
N ARG A 62 8.72 -1.41 -0.43
CA ARG A 62 7.34 -1.66 -0.01
C ARG A 62 6.80 -0.56 0.90
N GLY A 63 7.58 -0.08 1.85
CA GLY A 63 7.20 1.04 2.71
C GLY A 63 6.94 2.32 1.91
N ARG A 64 7.83 2.66 0.96
CA ARG A 64 7.70 3.84 0.11
C ARG A 64 6.48 3.76 -0.81
N LEU A 65 6.26 2.61 -1.46
CA LEU A 65 5.11 2.36 -2.32
C LEU A 65 3.80 2.42 -1.54
N LYS A 66 3.73 1.76 -0.38
CA LYS A 66 2.55 1.82 0.50
C LYS A 66 2.19 3.26 0.88
N ALA A 67 3.18 4.04 1.30
CA ALA A 67 2.97 5.44 1.64
C ALA A 67 2.56 6.30 0.42
N ALA A 68 3.06 5.97 -0.78
CA ALA A 68 2.64 6.64 -2.02
C ALA A 68 1.19 6.31 -2.39
N VAL A 69 0.78 5.05 -2.25
CA VAL A 69 -0.62 4.63 -2.42
C VAL A 69 -1.53 5.38 -1.45
N GLU A 70 -1.20 5.40 -0.16
CA GLU A 70 -1.98 6.08 0.86
C GLU A 70 -2.17 7.57 0.55
N ARG A 71 -1.12 8.27 0.09
CA ARG A 71 -1.22 9.68 -0.34
C ARG A 71 -2.00 9.87 -1.63
N ALA A 72 -1.95 8.92 -2.55
CA ALA A 72 -2.65 9.00 -3.83
C ALA A 72 -4.17 8.81 -3.68
N LEU A 73 -4.60 8.13 -2.60
CA LEU A 73 -5.99 7.89 -2.25
C LEU A 73 -6.66 9.16 -1.73
N THR A 74 -7.53 9.74 -2.57
CA THR A 74 -8.31 10.94 -2.31
C THR A 74 -9.76 10.71 -2.71
N LYS A 75 -10.71 11.51 -2.21
CA LYS A 75 -12.15 11.31 -2.49
C LYS A 75 -12.45 11.20 -3.99
N SER A 76 -11.74 11.98 -4.80
CA SER A 76 -11.84 12.06 -6.26
C SER A 76 -10.71 11.33 -7.01
N SER A 77 -10.07 10.30 -6.47
CA SER A 77 -9.10 9.49 -7.24
C SER A 77 -9.47 8.02 -7.45
N ILE A 78 -9.06 7.48 -8.60
CA ILE A 78 -8.96 6.06 -8.89
C ILE A 78 -7.47 5.74 -8.95
N VAL A 79 -6.99 4.90 -8.04
CA VAL A 79 -5.57 4.56 -7.94
C VAL A 79 -5.35 3.15 -8.46
N ILE A 80 -4.48 3.01 -9.46
CA ILE A 80 -3.95 1.75 -9.95
C ILE A 80 -2.59 1.53 -9.30
N PHE A 81 -2.46 0.47 -8.52
CA PHE A 81 -1.20 0.09 -7.90
C PHE A 81 -0.52 -1.00 -8.72
N ASP A 82 0.42 -0.59 -9.56
CA ASP A 82 1.21 -1.43 -10.46
C ASP A 82 2.59 -1.69 -9.86
N SER A 83 2.67 -2.71 -9.01
CA SER A 83 3.91 -3.19 -8.42
C SER A 83 3.88 -4.73 -8.39
N LEU A 84 4.92 -5.38 -7.86
CA LEU A 84 4.97 -6.84 -7.76
C LEU A 84 3.77 -7.44 -7.03
N ASN A 85 3.45 -6.90 -5.84
CA ASN A 85 2.37 -7.37 -4.98
C ASN A 85 2.38 -8.90 -4.79
N ASN A 86 3.59 -9.48 -4.79
CA ASN A 86 3.84 -10.90 -5.01
C ASN A 86 3.48 -11.79 -3.82
N ILE A 87 3.55 -11.27 -2.61
CA ILE A 87 3.22 -12.01 -1.39
C ILE A 87 1.90 -11.54 -0.77
N LYS A 88 1.15 -12.49 -0.19
CA LYS A 88 -0.13 -12.30 0.48
C LYS A 88 -0.04 -11.29 1.62
N GLY A 89 1.02 -11.36 2.42
CA GLY A 89 1.23 -10.44 3.55
C GLY A 89 1.26 -8.98 3.11
N TYR A 90 1.96 -8.68 2.01
CA TYR A 90 2.04 -7.32 1.49
C TYR A 90 0.73 -6.87 0.86
N ARG A 91 0.03 -7.73 0.10
CA ARG A 91 -1.31 -7.43 -0.41
C ARG A 91 -2.31 -7.14 0.72
N TYR A 92 -2.23 -7.87 1.82
CA TYR A 92 -3.04 -7.62 3.01
C TYR A 92 -2.74 -6.25 3.64
N GLU A 93 -1.47 -5.82 3.71
CA GLU A 93 -1.13 -4.48 4.16
C GLU A 93 -1.76 -3.38 3.29
N ILE A 94 -1.74 -3.56 1.97
CA ILE A 94 -2.35 -2.61 1.02
C ILE A 94 -3.88 -2.59 1.18
N TRP A 95 -4.50 -3.75 1.39
CA TRP A 95 -5.92 -3.81 1.73
C TRP A 95 -6.24 -3.08 3.03
N CYS A 96 -5.40 -3.18 4.06
CA CYS A 96 -5.57 -2.42 5.30
C CYS A 96 -5.52 -0.90 5.06
N VAL A 97 -4.62 -0.42 4.19
CA VAL A 97 -4.61 1.00 3.75
C VAL A 97 -5.94 1.35 3.06
N ALA A 98 -6.39 0.53 2.12
CA ALA A 98 -7.66 0.75 1.44
C ALA A 98 -8.85 0.82 2.42
N ARG A 99 -8.85 -0.04 3.45
CA ARG A 99 -9.84 -0.02 4.53
C ARG A 99 -9.78 1.24 5.37
N ALA A 100 -8.59 1.66 5.78
CA ALA A 100 -8.39 2.87 6.57
C ALA A 100 -8.92 4.10 5.83
N CYS A 101 -8.67 4.19 4.52
CA CYS A 101 -9.14 5.28 3.68
C CYS A 101 -10.63 5.18 3.29
N GLY A 102 -11.33 4.09 3.66
CA GLY A 102 -12.72 3.85 3.24
C GLY A 102 -12.88 3.67 1.72
N CYS A 103 -11.88 3.07 1.09
CA CYS A 103 -11.78 2.93 -0.37
C CYS A 103 -12.54 1.71 -0.89
N ARG A 104 -13.01 1.77 -2.14
CA ARG A 104 -13.38 0.55 -2.90
C ARG A 104 -12.10 -0.12 -3.36
N TYR A 105 -12.08 -1.45 -3.37
CA TYR A 105 -10.86 -2.21 -3.55
C TYR A 105 -11.11 -3.40 -4.46
N CYS A 106 -10.16 -3.71 -5.36
CA CYS A 106 -10.13 -4.98 -6.06
C CYS A 106 -8.69 -5.43 -6.34
N VAL A 107 -8.53 -6.72 -6.63
CA VAL A 107 -7.25 -7.31 -7.06
C VAL A 107 -7.37 -7.79 -8.50
N VAL A 108 -6.30 -7.57 -9.25
CA VAL A 108 -6.15 -8.01 -10.63
C VAL A 108 -4.96 -8.94 -10.70
N HIS A 109 -5.20 -10.21 -10.99
CA HIS A 109 -4.17 -11.19 -11.21
C HIS A 109 -3.77 -11.21 -12.69
N SER A 110 -2.52 -10.87 -12.96
CA SER A 110 -1.84 -11.06 -14.23
C SER A 110 -1.36 -12.51 -14.33
N ASP A 111 -2.21 -13.35 -14.93
CA ASP A 111 -2.13 -14.81 -14.97
C ASP A 111 -1.32 -15.29 -16.18
N VAL A 112 -0.01 -15.02 -16.14
CA VAL A 112 0.96 -15.43 -17.17
C VAL A 112 1.81 -16.57 -16.61
N GLU A 113 2.08 -17.58 -17.44
CA GLU A 113 2.95 -18.69 -17.08
C GLU A 113 4.37 -18.23 -16.77
N GLU A 114 5.03 -18.86 -15.79
CA GLU A 114 6.38 -18.50 -15.36
C GLU A 114 7.42 -18.57 -16.49
N SER A 115 7.32 -19.58 -17.37
CA SER A 115 8.21 -19.73 -18.53
C SER A 115 8.14 -18.52 -19.46
N THR A 116 6.91 -18.03 -19.72
CA THR A 116 6.64 -16.87 -20.57
C THR A 116 7.10 -15.57 -19.90
N ALA A 117 6.77 -15.38 -18.62
CA ALA A 117 7.22 -14.21 -17.86
C ALA A 117 8.76 -14.12 -17.78
N CYS A 118 9.44 -15.27 -17.65
CA CYS A 118 10.89 -15.36 -17.65
C CYS A 118 11.48 -14.97 -19.01
N ALA A 119 10.92 -15.51 -20.09
CA ALA A 119 11.31 -15.15 -21.45
C ALA A 119 11.13 -13.64 -21.73
N TRP A 120 10.03 -13.04 -21.25
CA TRP A 120 9.81 -11.59 -21.35
C TRP A 120 10.81 -10.77 -20.54
N ASN A 121 11.20 -11.25 -19.35
CA ASN A 121 12.24 -10.59 -18.56
C ASN A 121 13.60 -10.61 -19.31
N MET A 122 13.98 -11.75 -19.89
CA MET A 122 15.25 -11.93 -20.61
C MET A 122 15.34 -11.09 -21.88
N SER A 123 14.24 -11.02 -22.65
CA SER A 123 14.15 -10.30 -23.92
C SER A 123 13.87 -8.80 -23.76
N ARG A 124 13.73 -8.31 -22.53
CA ARG A 124 13.39 -6.90 -22.28
C ARG A 124 14.55 -5.98 -22.65
N PRO A 125 14.31 -4.92 -23.46
CA PRO A 125 15.36 -3.99 -23.88
C PRO A 125 15.77 -2.97 -22.80
N GLY A 126 14.92 -2.77 -21.79
CA GLY A 126 15.14 -1.80 -20.72
C GLY A 126 15.43 -2.47 -19.38
N GLU A 127 14.89 -1.89 -18.31
CA GLU A 127 15.05 -2.40 -16.96
C GLU A 127 14.43 -3.79 -16.78
N LYS A 128 15.28 -4.74 -16.39
CA LYS A 128 14.95 -6.14 -16.16
C LYS A 128 15.48 -6.58 -14.79
N TYR A 129 14.89 -7.63 -14.26
CA TYR A 129 15.43 -8.30 -13.08
C TYR A 129 16.63 -9.16 -13.49
N SER A 130 17.69 -9.14 -12.69
CA SER A 130 18.78 -10.12 -12.75
C SER A 130 18.22 -11.54 -12.57
N PRO A 131 18.85 -12.57 -13.15
CA PRO A 131 18.37 -13.95 -13.03
C PRO A 131 18.16 -14.40 -11.58
N GLU A 132 19.03 -13.98 -10.68
CA GLU A 132 19.01 -14.28 -9.26
C GLU A 132 17.78 -13.65 -8.59
N VAL A 133 17.57 -12.35 -8.79
CA VAL A 133 16.42 -11.61 -8.24
C VAL A 133 15.12 -12.12 -8.83
N TYR A 134 15.07 -12.38 -10.15
CA TYR A 134 13.88 -12.91 -10.80
C TYR A 134 13.48 -14.26 -10.18
N LYS A 135 14.44 -15.19 -10.05
CA LYS A 135 14.19 -16.52 -9.51
C LYS A 135 13.70 -16.47 -8.07
N ASP A 136 14.29 -15.63 -7.23
CA ASP A 136 13.82 -15.41 -5.86
C ASP A 136 12.39 -14.86 -5.83
N LEU A 137 12.11 -13.80 -6.60
CA LEU A 137 10.79 -13.18 -6.65
C LEU A 137 9.69 -14.11 -7.18
N ALA A 138 10.00 -14.89 -8.23
CA ALA A 138 9.09 -15.86 -8.81
C ALA A 138 8.84 -17.03 -7.84
N GLY A 139 9.89 -17.55 -7.19
CA GLY A 139 9.79 -18.64 -6.23
C GLY A 139 8.98 -18.29 -4.97
N ARG A 140 8.90 -17.01 -4.63
CA ARG A 140 8.09 -16.49 -3.50
C ARG A 140 6.69 -16.03 -3.92
N TYR A 141 6.31 -16.16 -5.19
CA TYR A 141 5.03 -15.64 -5.66
C TYR A 141 3.85 -16.46 -5.12
N GLU A 142 2.94 -15.78 -4.43
CA GLU A 142 1.70 -16.35 -3.90
C GLU A 142 0.52 -15.86 -4.72
N ILE A 143 -0.08 -16.76 -5.52
CA ILE A 143 -1.22 -16.45 -6.39
C ILE A 143 -2.40 -15.91 -5.54
N PRO A 144 -3.01 -14.76 -5.90
CA PRO A 144 -4.20 -14.25 -5.23
C PRO A 144 -5.37 -15.24 -5.27
N ASP A 145 -6.13 -15.35 -4.18
CA ASP A 145 -7.25 -16.28 -4.04
C ASP A 145 -8.55 -15.52 -3.72
N SER A 146 -9.57 -15.70 -4.54
CA SER A 146 -10.88 -15.07 -4.37
C SER A 146 -11.62 -15.53 -3.11
N LYS A 147 -11.20 -16.64 -2.49
CA LYS A 147 -11.71 -17.07 -1.17
C LYS A 147 -11.30 -16.11 -0.06
N ASN A 148 -10.17 -15.41 -0.21
CA ASN A 148 -9.75 -14.39 0.74
C ASN A 148 -10.60 -13.13 0.53
N ARG A 149 -11.39 -12.75 1.55
CA ARG A 149 -12.25 -11.55 1.49
C ARG A 149 -11.49 -10.26 1.15
N TRP A 150 -10.21 -10.19 1.52
CA TRP A 150 -9.33 -9.04 1.25
C TRP A 150 -8.67 -9.07 -0.13
N GLU A 151 -8.91 -10.11 -0.94
CA GLU A 151 -8.49 -10.17 -2.34
C GLU A 151 -9.69 -10.17 -3.29
N ALA A 152 -10.91 -10.28 -2.76
CA ALA A 152 -12.14 -10.16 -3.52
C ALA A 152 -12.58 -8.68 -3.68
N PRO A 153 -13.18 -8.30 -4.83
CA PRO A 153 -13.29 -9.09 -6.05
C PRO A 153 -11.93 -9.27 -6.74
N LEU A 154 -11.71 -10.47 -7.28
CA LEU A 154 -10.48 -10.86 -7.97
C LEU A 154 -10.75 -11.04 -9.47
N PHE A 155 -10.09 -10.23 -10.29
CA PHE A 155 -10.09 -10.37 -11.74
C PHE A 155 -8.85 -11.14 -12.18
N ARG A 156 -8.98 -11.99 -13.20
CA ARG A 156 -7.85 -12.68 -13.82
C ARG A 156 -7.72 -12.23 -15.26
N THR A 157 -6.50 -11.90 -15.65
CA THR A 157 -6.23 -11.35 -16.98
C THR A 157 -4.85 -11.79 -17.44
N ASN A 158 -4.71 -12.04 -18.73
CA ASN A 158 -3.43 -12.29 -19.38
C ASN A 158 -3.37 -11.37 -20.61
N PRO A 159 -2.33 -10.54 -20.78
CA PRO A 159 -2.21 -9.64 -21.93
C PRO A 159 -2.24 -10.32 -23.30
N GLN A 160 -2.01 -11.64 -23.37
CA GLN A 160 -2.07 -12.42 -24.60
C GLN A 160 -3.42 -13.14 -24.82
N ASP A 161 -4.33 -13.15 -23.83
CA ASP A 161 -5.65 -13.77 -23.97
C ASP A 161 -6.55 -12.90 -24.85
N GLU A 162 -7.37 -13.52 -25.71
CA GLU A 162 -8.32 -12.83 -26.59
C GLU A 162 -9.34 -12.02 -25.78
N ARG A 163 -9.69 -12.52 -24.58
CA ARG A 163 -10.63 -11.85 -23.65
C ARG A 163 -9.99 -10.73 -22.84
N PHE A 164 -8.71 -10.41 -23.06
CA PHE A 164 -7.99 -9.39 -22.30
C PHE A 164 -8.77 -8.07 -22.25
N HIS A 165 -9.20 -7.56 -23.40
CA HIS A 165 -9.94 -6.29 -23.49
C HIS A 165 -11.33 -6.39 -22.86
N GLU A 166 -12.02 -7.52 -22.98
CA GLU A 166 -13.33 -7.73 -22.37
C GLU A 166 -13.25 -7.66 -20.83
N VAL A 167 -12.25 -8.30 -20.23
CA VAL A 167 -12.02 -8.26 -18.78
C VAL A 167 -11.70 -6.83 -18.32
N ILE A 168 -10.88 -6.08 -19.07
CA ILE A 168 -10.60 -4.68 -18.75
C ILE A 168 -11.88 -3.84 -18.78
N GLN A 169 -12.75 -4.03 -19.78
CA GLN A 169 -14.02 -3.30 -19.85
C GLN A 169 -14.93 -3.64 -18.65
N GLN A 170 -15.05 -4.93 -18.29
CA GLN A 170 -15.81 -5.32 -17.09
C GLN A 170 -15.28 -4.64 -15.82
N MET A 171 -13.96 -4.51 -15.67
CA MET A 171 -13.35 -3.82 -14.54
C MET A 171 -13.65 -2.32 -14.54
N VAL A 172 -13.62 -1.67 -15.71
CA VAL A 172 -13.97 -0.26 -15.89
C VAL A 172 -15.43 -0.03 -15.50
N ASP A 173 -16.35 -0.83 -16.04
CA ASP A 173 -17.79 -0.74 -15.76
C ASP A 173 -18.09 -0.90 -14.27
N LEU A 174 -17.48 -1.90 -13.62
CA LEU A 174 -17.61 -2.13 -12.19
C LEU A 174 -17.03 -0.99 -11.36
N THR A 175 -15.91 -0.41 -11.78
CA THR A 175 -15.28 0.72 -11.08
C THR A 175 -16.15 1.97 -11.20
N CYS A 176 -16.60 2.31 -12.41
CA CYS A 176 -17.41 3.49 -12.67
C CYS A 176 -18.78 3.40 -11.98
N SER A 177 -19.50 2.31 -12.15
CA SER A 177 -20.82 2.10 -11.51
C SER A 177 -20.74 2.18 -9.98
N SER A 178 -19.66 1.65 -9.41
CA SER A 178 -19.46 1.71 -7.96
C SER A 178 -19.19 3.12 -7.47
N ILE A 179 -18.48 3.95 -8.24
CA ILE A 179 -18.16 5.34 -7.87
C ILE A 179 -19.38 6.26 -8.02
N THR A 180 -20.14 6.14 -9.11
CA THR A 180 -21.30 7.00 -9.41
C THR A 180 -22.54 6.68 -8.56
N GLY A 181 -22.56 5.54 -7.87
CA GLY A 181 -23.67 5.15 -7.01
C GLY A 181 -24.94 4.73 -7.77
N THR A 182 -24.86 4.55 -9.09
CA THR A 182 -25.90 3.93 -9.91
C THR A 182 -25.90 2.42 -9.65
N SER A 183 -26.41 2.02 -8.48
CA SER A 183 -26.69 0.63 -8.15
C SER A 183 -27.80 0.12 -9.07
N GLN A 184 -27.45 -0.57 -10.15
CA GLN A 184 -28.44 -1.42 -10.81
C GLN A 184 -28.89 -2.47 -9.79
N LYS A 185 -30.21 -2.60 -9.59
CA LYS A 185 -30.88 -3.53 -8.67
C LYS A 185 -30.74 -5.01 -9.09
N GLN A 186 -29.61 -5.44 -9.63
CA GLN A 186 -29.40 -6.84 -9.99
C GLN A 186 -28.42 -7.51 -9.02
N GLN A 187 -28.98 -8.52 -8.34
CA GLN A 187 -28.35 -9.58 -7.55
C GLN A 187 -27.88 -9.20 -6.12
N HIS A 188 -28.68 -9.66 -5.15
CA HIS A 188 -28.50 -9.47 -3.70
C HIS A 188 -27.21 -10.10 -3.10
N GLN A 189 -26.39 -10.84 -3.87
CA GLN A 189 -25.12 -11.41 -3.39
C GLN A 189 -23.87 -10.60 -3.80
N SER A 190 -23.90 -9.90 -4.93
CA SER A 190 -22.76 -9.11 -5.45
C SER A 190 -22.65 -7.72 -4.81
N GLN A 191 -23.71 -7.21 -4.15
CA GLN A 191 -23.69 -5.92 -3.45
C GLN A 191 -22.75 -5.85 -2.23
N GLN A 192 -22.41 -6.98 -1.60
CA GLN A 192 -21.46 -6.99 -0.48
C GLN A 192 -20.00 -6.81 -0.93
N GLN A 193 -19.67 -7.19 -2.16
CA GLN A 193 -18.27 -7.22 -2.63
C GLN A 193 -17.78 -5.87 -3.17
N ASN A 194 -18.68 -4.94 -3.53
CA ASN A 194 -18.33 -3.67 -4.17
C ASN A 194 -18.63 -2.43 -3.32
N ARG A 195 -18.90 -2.63 -2.03
CA ARG A 195 -19.13 -1.52 -1.09
C ARG A 195 -17.79 -0.92 -0.66
N ALA A 196 -17.77 0.41 -0.54
CA ALA A 196 -16.65 1.11 0.10
C ALA A 196 -16.31 0.47 1.45
N LEU A 197 -15.05 0.09 1.62
CA LEU A 197 -14.58 -0.57 2.82
C LEU A 197 -14.83 0.32 4.04
N GLN A 198 -15.13 -0.30 5.19
CA GLN A 198 -15.33 0.44 6.43
C GLN A 198 -14.06 0.32 7.29
N PRO A 199 -13.52 1.46 7.76
CA PRO A 199 -12.45 1.45 8.76
C PRO A 199 -12.91 0.68 9.99
N THR A 200 -12.02 -0.16 10.53
CA THR A 200 -12.19 -0.79 11.84
C THR A 200 -11.23 -0.17 12.84
N VAL A 201 -11.42 -0.45 14.13
CA VAL A 201 -10.52 0.01 15.20
C VAL A 201 -9.05 -0.34 14.90
N ALA A 202 -8.78 -1.52 14.33
CA ALA A 202 -7.43 -1.95 13.94
C ALA A 202 -6.79 -1.19 12.77
N THR A 203 -7.58 -0.48 11.95
CA THR A 203 -7.11 0.26 10.76
C THR A 203 -7.32 1.76 10.90
N THR A 204 -7.89 2.21 12.01
CA THR A 204 -8.10 3.62 12.29
C THR A 204 -6.93 4.05 13.15
N SER A 205 -6.14 5.02 12.70
CA SER A 205 -5.18 5.71 13.54
C SER A 205 -5.94 6.15 14.79
N GLN A 206 -5.52 5.71 15.98
CA GLN A 206 -6.16 6.17 17.22
C GLN A 206 -6.24 7.69 17.14
N ARG A 207 -7.45 8.25 17.26
CA ARG A 207 -7.56 9.68 17.50
C ARG A 207 -6.74 9.93 18.77
N LEU A 208 -5.74 10.80 18.67
CA LEU A 208 -5.13 11.44 19.82
C LEU A 208 -6.18 12.36 20.44
N SER A 209 -7.22 11.77 21.03
CA SER A 209 -8.26 12.48 21.76
C SER A 209 -8.33 11.89 23.16
N SER A 210 -7.26 12.10 23.93
CA SER A 210 -7.51 12.41 25.33
C SER A 210 -7.72 13.92 25.39
N THR A 211 -8.80 14.35 26.03
CA THR A 211 -9.14 15.77 26.26
C THR A 211 -7.99 16.55 26.94
N ASN A 212 -7.02 15.83 27.54
CA ASN A 212 -5.91 16.37 28.30
C ASN A 212 -4.52 16.12 27.68
N LEU A 213 -4.40 15.54 26.47
CA LEU A 213 -3.10 15.16 25.91
C LEU A 213 -2.11 16.34 25.81
N LEU A 214 -2.62 17.52 25.47
CA LEU A 214 -1.82 18.75 25.41
C LEU A 214 -1.35 19.18 26.80
N HIS A 215 -2.21 19.05 27.80
CA HIS A 215 -1.90 19.36 29.20
C HIS A 215 -0.89 18.35 29.78
N ASP A 216 -1.06 17.07 29.49
CA ASP A 216 -0.16 16.01 29.95
C ASP A 216 1.23 16.16 29.32
N PHE A 217 1.28 16.56 28.04
CA PHE A 217 2.54 16.87 27.35
C PHE A 217 3.20 18.14 27.90
N ASP A 218 2.43 19.20 28.13
CA ASP A 218 2.93 20.45 28.71
C ASP A 218 3.47 20.22 30.13
N LYS A 219 2.74 19.47 30.95
CA LYS A 219 3.16 19.08 32.30
C LYS A 219 4.45 18.26 32.27
N ALA A 220 4.52 17.23 31.43
CA ALA A 220 5.73 16.43 31.28
C ALA A 220 6.93 17.27 30.79
N SER A 221 6.69 18.24 29.90
CA SER A 221 7.73 19.16 29.43
C SER A 221 8.21 20.09 30.54
N GLN A 222 7.30 20.62 31.35
CA GLN A 222 7.62 21.45 32.52
C GLN A 222 8.39 20.68 33.60
N ASP A 223 8.04 19.42 33.84
CA ASP A 223 8.75 18.54 34.79
C ASP A 223 10.21 18.33 34.35
N VAL A 224 10.44 18.10 33.04
CA VAL A 224 11.80 17.99 32.47
C VAL A 224 12.57 19.31 32.61
N ILE A 225 11.95 20.44 32.26
CA ILE A 225 12.58 21.77 32.39
C ILE A 225 12.95 22.04 33.86
N SER A 226 12.05 21.73 34.79
CA SER A 226 12.27 21.90 36.22
C SER A 226 13.43 21.05 36.72
N GLY A 227 13.54 19.79 36.27
CA GLY A 227 14.67 18.91 36.58
C GLY A 227 16.00 19.45 36.04
N ILE A 228 16.02 20.00 34.83
CA ILE A 228 17.20 20.65 34.25
C ILE A 228 17.58 21.89 35.06
N MET A 229 16.62 22.75 35.41
CA MET A 229 16.91 23.96 36.19
C MET A 229 17.42 23.63 37.60
N GLN A 230 16.88 22.59 38.26
CA GLN A 230 17.34 22.14 39.57
C GLN A 230 18.76 21.57 39.52
N SER A 231 19.09 20.78 38.50
CA SER A 231 20.45 20.24 38.32
C SER A 231 21.47 21.32 37.97
N GLN A 232 21.07 22.35 37.21
CA GLN A 232 21.91 23.51 36.91
C GLN A 232 22.09 24.43 38.13
N ALA A 233 21.05 24.63 38.93
CA ALA A 233 21.12 25.43 40.17
C ALA A 233 21.95 24.72 41.27
N GLY A 234 21.94 23.38 41.30
CA GLY A 234 22.79 22.58 42.18
C GLY A 234 24.26 22.50 41.74
N SER A 235 24.57 22.93 40.51
CA SER A 235 25.92 22.94 39.94
C SER A 235 26.57 24.31 40.10
N ALA A 236 26.89 24.72 41.34
CA ALA A 236 27.91 25.74 41.56
C ALA A 236 29.29 25.18 41.14
N PRO A 237 30.22 26.00 40.62
CA PRO A 237 31.40 25.51 39.93
C PRO A 237 32.40 24.96 40.95
N VAL A 238 32.51 23.64 41.04
CA VAL A 238 33.63 22.97 41.72
C VAL A 238 34.19 21.92 40.78
N GLY A 239 35.48 22.06 40.50
CA GLY A 239 36.20 21.21 39.58
C GLY A 239 36.27 19.74 40.01
N THR A 240 36.73 18.95 39.04
CA THR A 240 37.25 17.57 39.13
C THR A 240 36.27 16.43 39.42
N SER A 241 36.12 15.60 38.38
CA SER A 241 35.97 14.13 38.38
C SER A 241 34.89 13.47 39.25
N GLY A 242 33.83 12.99 38.60
CA GLY A 242 32.92 11.97 39.16
C GLY A 242 31.76 11.70 38.19
N GLY A 243 31.66 10.46 37.70
CA GLY A 243 30.80 10.06 36.59
C GLY A 243 29.29 10.26 36.81
N LEU A 244 28.59 10.43 35.69
CA LEU A 244 27.12 10.44 35.59
C LEU A 244 26.55 9.06 35.93
N ASP A 245 26.00 8.89 37.13
CA ASP A 245 25.07 7.78 37.39
C ASP A 245 23.63 8.23 37.07
N LEU A 246 23.16 7.84 35.88
CA LEU A 246 21.78 7.99 35.44
C LEU A 246 20.98 6.75 35.84
N SER A 247 20.87 6.48 37.14
CA SER A 247 19.94 5.50 37.68
C SER A 247 18.50 6.04 37.59
N LEU A 248 17.98 6.10 36.36
CA LEU A 248 16.58 6.38 36.05
C LEU A 248 15.70 5.30 36.69
N ASN A 249 14.90 5.76 37.65
CA ASN A 249 14.00 4.95 38.47
C ASN A 249 13.04 4.14 37.58
N ARG A 250 13.15 2.81 37.65
CA ARG A 250 12.58 1.83 36.70
C ARG A 250 11.09 1.52 36.93
N GLN A 251 10.29 2.49 37.38
CA GLN A 251 8.89 2.27 37.79
C GLN A 251 7.82 2.64 36.74
N ILE A 252 8.19 2.99 35.51
CA ILE A 252 7.21 3.45 34.49
C ILE A 252 6.63 2.30 33.62
N PHE A 253 7.06 1.04 33.79
CA PHE A 253 6.63 -0.08 32.94
C PHE A 253 5.73 -1.13 33.61
N ASP A 254 5.04 -0.79 34.70
CA ASP A 254 3.94 -1.63 35.22
C ASP A 254 2.61 -0.87 35.15
N LEU A 255 1.95 -0.96 34.00
CA LEU A 255 0.51 -0.78 33.87
C LEU A 255 -0.01 -1.92 32.98
N GLY A 256 -0.82 -2.78 33.59
CA GLY A 256 -1.54 -3.88 32.93
C GLY A 256 -2.72 -3.45 32.08
#